data_AF-A0A1V1RH49-F1
#
_entry.id   AF-A0A1V1RH49-F1
#
_cell.length_a   1.000
_cell.length_b   1.000
_cell.length_c   1.000
_cell.angle_alpha   90.00
_cell.angle_beta   90.00
_cell.angle_gamma   90.00
#
_symmetry.space_group_name_H-M   'P 1'
#
loop_
_entity.id
_entity.type
_entity.pdbx_description
1 polymer ?
#
loop_
_entity_poly.entity_id
_entity_poly.type
_entity_poly.pdbx_seq_one_letter_code
_entity_poly.pdbx_strand_id
1 'polypeptide(L)'
;MARRSPLNPRYQKHAKVGSTKKSASSLKPKREAGSAPSAPSKPKQPAEKKRALPALPTSPEIQRWRRIWWALFAVMIVTAAVSYLPSLRHNATAQRIGMAVLTGAFFPAMYIELVVIRRLRNDLIKQQKGQKKDAK
;
A
#
# COMPACT_ATOMS: atom_id res chain seq x y z
N MET A 1 -43.03 -3.64 -27.45
CA MET A 1 -42.64 -2.84 -26.26
C MET A 1 -43.64 -3.13 -25.14
N ALA A 2 -43.20 -3.68 -24.01
CA ALA A 2 -44.08 -3.97 -22.88
C ALA A 2 -44.52 -2.64 -22.21
N ARG A 3 -45.83 -2.38 -22.19
CA ARG A 3 -46.40 -1.20 -21.51
C ARG A 3 -46.37 -1.45 -20.00
N ARG A 4 -45.82 -0.50 -19.23
CA ARG A 4 -45.74 -0.60 -17.77
C ARG A 4 -47.13 -0.40 -17.16
N SER A 5 -47.43 -1.15 -16.10
CA SER A 5 -48.75 -1.08 -15.43
C SER A 5 -49.01 0.33 -14.87
N PRO A 6 -50.13 0.98 -15.25
CA PRO A 6 -50.49 2.33 -14.79
C PRO A 6 -50.90 2.35 -13.31
N LEU A 7 -51.19 1.19 -12.73
CA LEU A 7 -51.58 1.04 -11.33
C LEU A 7 -50.38 0.89 -10.39
N ASN A 8 -49.15 0.87 -10.91
CA ASN A 8 -47.98 0.80 -10.06
C ASN A 8 -47.72 2.19 -9.41
N PRO A 9 -47.82 2.30 -8.08
CA PRO A 9 -47.65 3.58 -7.38
C PRO A 9 -46.27 4.19 -7.63
N ARG A 10 -45.26 3.39 -8.00
CA ARG A 10 -43.91 3.88 -8.33
C ARG A 10 -43.86 4.82 -9.55
N TYR A 11 -44.86 4.74 -10.43
CA TYR A 11 -44.95 5.56 -11.64
C TYR A 11 -46.06 6.61 -11.58
N GLN A 12 -46.78 6.71 -10.46
CA GLN A 12 -47.83 7.71 -10.25
C GLN A 12 -47.21 8.99 -9.70
N LYS A 13 -47.43 10.13 -10.37
CA LYS A 13 -46.82 11.43 -10.03
C LYS A 13 -47.16 11.95 -8.62
N HIS A 14 -48.23 11.44 -8.01
CA HIS A 14 -48.69 11.86 -6.67
C HIS A 14 -48.41 10.82 -5.58
N ALA A 15 -47.86 9.66 -5.93
CA ALA A 15 -47.57 8.63 -4.96
C ALA A 15 -46.26 8.95 -4.24
N LYS A 16 -46.31 9.14 -2.92
CA LYS A 16 -45.14 9.25 -2.04
C LYS A 16 -44.44 7.89 -1.91
N VAL A 17 -43.86 7.39 -3.00
CA VAL A 17 -43.01 6.20 -2.98
C VAL A 17 -41.60 6.63 -2.63
N GLY A 18 -41.27 6.58 -1.34
CA GLY A 18 -39.88 6.69 -0.85
C GLY A 18 -39.68 7.70 0.28
N SER A 19 -40.23 7.45 1.48
CA SER A 19 -39.80 8.13 2.70
C SER A 19 -38.82 7.30 3.55
N THR A 20 -38.18 6.28 2.98
CA THR A 20 -37.18 5.45 3.67
C THR A 20 -35.74 5.74 3.24
N LYS A 21 -35.48 6.78 2.43
CA LYS A 21 -34.16 7.41 2.42
C LYS A 21 -34.05 8.38 3.60
N LYS A 22 -34.05 7.85 4.83
CA LYS A 22 -33.40 8.53 5.96
C LYS A 22 -31.92 8.59 5.60
N SER A 23 -31.50 9.67 4.96
CA SER A 23 -30.09 9.94 4.72
C SER A 23 -29.35 9.80 6.05
N ALA A 24 -28.30 8.98 6.11
CA ALA A 24 -27.46 8.82 7.32
C ALA A 24 -26.82 10.15 7.80
N SER A 25 -27.00 11.24 7.06
CA SER A 25 -26.69 12.61 7.45
C SER A 25 -27.66 13.21 8.48
N SER A 26 -28.88 12.70 8.67
CA SER A 26 -29.81 13.17 9.70
C SER A 26 -29.62 12.52 11.08
N LEU A 27 -28.77 11.50 11.16
CA LEU A 27 -28.37 10.82 12.41
C LEU A 27 -27.07 11.41 13.00
N LYS A 28 -26.45 12.37 12.31
CA LYS A 28 -25.34 13.12 12.90
C LYS A 28 -25.93 14.08 13.93
N PRO A 29 -25.43 14.13 15.17
CA PRO A 29 -25.90 15.10 16.15
C PRO A 29 -25.69 16.50 15.59
N LYS A 30 -26.80 17.22 15.34
CA LYS A 30 -26.76 18.65 15.04
C LYS A 30 -26.38 19.35 16.34
N ARG A 31 -25.17 19.92 16.37
CA ARG A 31 -24.82 20.89 17.42
C ARG A 31 -25.56 22.18 17.08
N GLU A 32 -26.42 22.63 18.01
CA GLU A 32 -26.98 23.97 17.99
C GLU A 32 -25.85 25.00 17.99
N ALA A 33 -25.97 25.99 17.12
CA ALA A 33 -25.06 27.13 17.10
C ALA A 33 -25.36 28.00 18.32
N GLY A 34 -24.36 28.19 19.18
CA GLY A 34 -24.38 29.20 20.23
C GLY A 34 -24.90 28.73 21.59
N SER A 35 -24.03 28.13 22.40
CA SER A 35 -24.12 28.21 23.86
C SER A 35 -22.75 27.99 24.50
N ALA A 36 -22.14 29.14 24.87
CA ALA A 36 -21.08 29.42 25.84
C ALA A 36 -19.62 28.95 25.56
N PRO A 37 -18.62 29.58 26.23
CA PRO A 37 -18.15 30.97 26.14
C PRO A 37 -16.73 31.05 25.51
N SER A 38 -16.31 32.24 25.06
CA SER A 38 -15.01 32.50 24.43
C SER A 38 -13.80 32.13 25.30
N ALA A 39 -12.89 31.29 24.77
CA ALA A 39 -11.47 31.20 25.13
C ALA A 39 -10.68 30.37 24.07
N PRO A 40 -9.35 30.46 24.04
CA PRO A 40 -8.50 31.01 22.98
C PRO A 40 -8.28 30.08 21.75
N SER A 41 -7.71 30.67 20.70
CA SER A 41 -7.33 30.06 19.42
C SER A 41 -6.84 28.61 19.54
N LYS A 42 -7.58 27.70 18.90
CA LYS A 42 -7.15 26.31 18.70
C LYS A 42 -5.77 26.28 18.02
N PRO A 43 -4.79 25.51 18.53
CA PRO A 43 -3.65 25.13 17.72
C PRO A 43 -4.16 24.38 16.49
N LYS A 44 -3.60 24.68 15.32
CA LYS A 44 -3.79 23.91 14.08
C LYS A 44 -3.74 22.43 14.42
N GLN A 45 -4.87 21.73 14.29
CA GLN A 45 -4.89 20.28 14.35
C GLN A 45 -3.87 19.76 13.32
N PRO A 46 -2.91 18.91 13.73
CA PRO A 46 -2.01 18.31 12.77
C PRO A 46 -2.86 17.51 11.79
N ALA A 47 -2.58 17.72 10.51
CA ALA A 47 -3.18 17.04 9.39
C ALA A 47 -3.45 15.57 9.75
N GLU A 48 -4.67 15.12 9.43
CA GLU A 48 -5.09 13.72 9.44
C GLU A 48 -3.88 12.81 9.22
N LYS A 49 -3.54 12.03 10.26
CA LYS A 49 -2.62 10.91 10.14
C LYS A 49 -3.18 10.04 9.01
N LYS A 50 -2.69 10.26 7.78
CA LYS A 50 -2.76 9.31 6.67
C LYS A 50 -2.52 7.97 7.33
N ARG A 51 -3.47 7.03 7.23
CA ARG A 51 -3.34 5.67 7.76
C ARG A 51 -1.94 5.17 7.38
N ALA A 52 -1.00 5.36 8.30
CA ALA A 52 0.38 5.00 8.07
C ALA A 52 0.30 3.50 8.11
N LEU A 53 0.47 2.86 6.96
CA LEU A 53 0.81 1.45 6.93
C LEU A 53 1.83 1.26 8.07
N PRO A 54 1.55 0.37 9.03
CA PRO A 54 2.39 0.27 10.21
C PRO A 54 3.83 0.16 9.73
N ALA A 55 4.65 1.15 10.10
CA ALA A 55 6.02 1.23 9.61
C ALA A 55 6.68 -0.09 9.99
N LEU A 56 7.03 -0.88 8.97
CA LEU A 56 7.64 -2.18 9.17
C LEU A 56 8.91 -1.95 9.98
N PRO A 57 9.18 -2.77 11.02
CA PRO A 57 10.37 -2.57 11.83
C PRO A 57 11.62 -2.65 10.94
N THR A 58 12.39 -1.57 10.89
CA THR A 58 13.63 -1.47 10.12
C THR A 58 14.82 -1.46 11.07
N SER A 59 15.70 -2.45 10.92
CA SER A 59 17.04 -2.47 11.50
C SER A 59 18.07 -1.92 10.49
N PRO A 60 19.18 -1.30 10.93
CA PRO A 60 20.29 -0.93 10.05
C PRO A 60 20.82 -2.13 9.24
N GLU A 61 20.72 -3.35 9.76
CA GLU A 61 21.10 -4.57 9.06
C GLU A 61 20.17 -4.87 7.88
N ILE A 62 18.85 -4.76 8.06
CA ILE A 62 17.87 -4.92 6.98
C ILE A 62 18.10 -3.88 5.87
N GLN A 63 18.50 -2.66 6.24
CA GLN A 63 18.81 -1.61 5.25
C GLN A 63 20.09 -1.91 4.46
N ARG A 64 21.10 -2.58 5.05
CA ARG A 64 22.29 -3.05 4.32
C ARG A 64 21.91 -4.08 3.27
N TRP A 65 21.16 -5.11 3.65
CA TRP A 65 20.68 -6.14 2.73
C TRP A 65 19.75 -5.58 1.65
N ARG A 66 18.91 -4.60 1.99
CA ARG A 66 18.06 -3.91 1.02
C ARG A 66 18.88 -3.15 -0.02
N ARG A 67 20.01 -2.53 0.36
CA ARG A 67 20.93 -1.88 -0.60
C ARG A 67 21.57 -2.88 -1.54
N ILE A 68 22.04 -4.01 -1.02
CA ILE A 68 22.59 -5.10 -1.85
C ILE A 68 21.52 -5.64 -2.81
N TRP A 69 20.31 -5.84 -2.32
CA TRP A 69 19.17 -6.28 -3.14
C TRP A 69 18.87 -5.29 -4.27
N TRP A 70 18.85 -3.98 -3.99
CA TRP A 70 18.69 -2.96 -5.01
C TRP A 70 19.84 -2.93 -6.02
N ALA A 71 21.07 -3.18 -5.58
CA ALA A 71 22.22 -3.28 -6.48
C ALA A 71 22.07 -4.47 -7.44
N LEU A 72 21.69 -5.65 -6.95
CA LEU A 72 21.42 -6.82 -7.78
C LEU A 72 20.27 -6.57 -8.77
N PHE A 73 19.21 -5.90 -8.31
CA PHE A 73 18.07 -5.55 -9.14
C PHE A 73 18.47 -4.56 -10.25
N ALA A 74 19.30 -3.57 -9.93
CA ALA A 74 19.85 -2.64 -10.92
C ALA A 74 20.71 -3.36 -11.97
N VAL A 75 21.57 -4.29 -11.54
CA VAL A 75 22.38 -5.12 -12.46
C VAL A 75 21.47 -5.90 -13.43
N MET A 76 20.38 -6.48 -12.93
CA MET A 76 19.42 -7.18 -13.79
C MET A 76 18.78 -6.23 -14.83
N ILE A 77 18.32 -5.06 -14.40
CA ILE A 77 17.69 -4.08 -15.30
C ILE A 77 18.68 -3.63 -16.38
N VAL A 78 19.90 -3.25 -15.99
CA VAL A 78 20.93 -2.78 -16.91
C VAL A 78 21.30 -3.88 -17.90
N THR A 79 21.53 -5.10 -17.42
CA THR A 79 21.87 -6.24 -18.29
C THR A 79 20.75 -6.52 -19.29
N ALA A 80 19.51 -6.56 -18.82
CA ALA A 80 18.35 -6.76 -19.70
C ALA A 80 18.24 -5.65 -20.76
N ALA A 81 18.43 -4.39 -20.39
CA ALA A 81 18.40 -3.26 -21.33
C ALA A 81 19.55 -3.36 -22.36
N VAL A 82 20.77 -3.67 -21.90
CA VAL A 82 21.94 -3.80 -22.77
C VAL A 82 21.78 -4.94 -23.78
N SER A 83 21.12 -6.04 -23.39
CA SER A 83 20.84 -7.17 -24.27
C SER A 83 19.98 -6.81 -25.50
N TYR A 84 19.24 -5.69 -25.48
CA TYR A 84 18.43 -5.23 -26.61
C TYR A 84 19.20 -4.35 -27.61
N LEU A 85 20.45 -3.96 -27.33
CA LEU A 85 21.24 -3.18 -28.29
C LEU A 85 21.36 -3.96 -29.61
N PRO A 86 21.19 -3.32 -30.79
CA PRO A 86 21.26 -4.00 -32.09
C PRO A 86 22.57 -4.78 -32.31
N SER A 87 23.68 -4.30 -31.74
CA SER A 87 24.99 -4.94 -31.80
C SER A 87 25.11 -6.21 -30.95
N LEU A 88 24.29 -6.35 -29.90
CA LEU A 88 24.37 -7.45 -28.92
C LEU A 88 23.19 -8.42 -29.02
N ARG A 89 22.03 -7.97 -29.52
CA ARG A 89 20.80 -8.76 -29.55
C ARG A 89 20.91 -10.08 -30.33
N HIS A 90 21.72 -10.07 -31.40
CA HIS A 90 21.91 -11.22 -32.29
C HIS A 90 23.23 -11.95 -32.04
N ASN A 91 24.05 -11.46 -31.11
CA ASN A 91 25.31 -12.11 -30.76
C ASN A 91 25.04 -13.20 -29.70
N ALA A 92 25.13 -14.46 -30.12
CA ALA A 92 24.84 -15.62 -29.27
C ALA A 92 25.70 -15.67 -28.01
N THR A 93 26.98 -15.31 -28.10
CA THR A 93 27.90 -15.29 -26.95
C THR A 93 27.49 -14.20 -25.96
N ALA A 94 27.18 -13.00 -26.46
CA ALA A 94 26.71 -11.90 -25.62
C ALA A 94 25.39 -12.25 -24.91
N GLN A 95 24.45 -12.90 -25.60
CA GLN A 95 23.18 -13.33 -24.99
C GLN A 95 23.40 -14.41 -23.92
N ARG A 96 24.29 -15.39 -24.15
CA ARG A 96 24.62 -16.41 -23.13
C ARG A 96 25.23 -15.78 -21.87
N ILE A 97 26.15 -14.84 -22.05
CA ILE A 97 26.76 -14.10 -20.94
C ILE A 97 25.71 -13.27 -20.20
N GLY A 98 24.87 -12.53 -20.94
CA GLY A 98 23.79 -11.74 -20.36
C GLY A 98 22.81 -12.59 -19.56
N MET A 99 22.43 -13.76 -20.08
CA MET A 99 21.59 -14.72 -19.36
C MET A 99 22.26 -15.29 -18.11
N ALA A 100 23.56 -15.59 -18.16
CA ALA A 100 24.31 -16.04 -16.99
C ALA A 100 24.35 -14.95 -15.90
N VAL A 101 24.58 -13.70 -16.27
CA VAL A 101 24.55 -12.55 -15.34
C VAL A 101 23.16 -12.35 -14.75
N LEU A 102 22.10 -12.36 -15.57
CA LEU A 102 20.72 -12.21 -15.10
C LEU A 102 20.34 -13.30 -14.11
N THR A 103 20.64 -14.55 -14.45
CA THR A 103 20.35 -15.70 -13.60
C THR A 103 21.16 -15.65 -12.30
N GLY A 104 22.45 -15.31 -12.42
CA GLY A 104 23.36 -15.16 -11.29
C GLY A 104 22.99 -14.02 -10.35
N ALA A 105 22.34 -12.95 -10.83
CA ALA A 105 21.82 -11.87 -9.97
C ALA A 105 20.44 -12.19 -9.39
N PHE A 106 19.57 -12.87 -10.15
CA PHE A 106 18.20 -13.17 -9.75
C PHE A 106 18.10 -14.09 -8.54
N PHE A 107 18.81 -15.23 -8.55
CA PHE A 107 18.72 -16.19 -7.44
C PHE A 107 19.20 -15.62 -6.10
N PRO A 108 20.35 -14.93 -6.01
CA PRO A 108 20.75 -14.25 -4.79
C PRO A 108 19.77 -13.15 -4.38
N ALA A 109 19.22 -12.38 -5.32
CA ALA A 109 18.23 -11.36 -4.99
C ALA A 109 16.96 -11.98 -4.37
N MET A 110 16.49 -13.10 -4.91
CA MET A 110 15.37 -13.86 -4.34
C MET A 110 15.71 -14.44 -2.97
N TYR A 111 16.90 -14.98 -2.79
CA TYR A 111 17.35 -15.49 -1.49
C TYR A 111 17.40 -14.39 -0.42
N ILE A 112 17.94 -13.22 -0.76
CA ILE A 112 17.98 -12.06 0.14
C ILE A 112 16.57 -11.62 0.53
N GLU A 113 15.65 -11.52 -0.43
CA GLU A 113 14.28 -11.07 -0.15
C GLU A 113 13.49 -12.09 0.68
N LEU A 114 13.52 -13.37 0.29
CA LEU A 114 12.67 -14.40 0.86
C LEU A 114 13.21 -14.98 2.17
N VAL A 115 14.53 -15.05 2.31
CA VAL A 115 15.16 -15.70 3.47
C VAL A 115 15.74 -14.66 4.40
N VAL A 116 16.72 -13.88 3.94
CA VAL A 116 17.50 -13.01 4.83
C VAL A 116 16.64 -11.88 5.42
N ILE A 117 15.99 -11.09 4.57
CA ILE A 117 15.19 -9.94 5.01
C ILE A 117 13.98 -10.39 5.83
N ARG A 118 13.31 -11.48 5.41
CA ARG A 118 12.17 -12.02 6.16
C ARG A 118 12.58 -12.55 7.54
N ARG A 119 13.71 -13.27 7.65
CA ARG A 119 14.23 -13.75 8.93
C ARG A 119 14.53 -12.57 9.87
N LEU A 120 15.34 -11.61 9.42
CA LEU A 120 15.69 -10.42 10.20
C LEU A 120 14.47 -9.62 10.66
N ARG A 121 13.47 -9.46 9.78
CA ARG A 121 12.24 -8.75 10.13
C ARG A 121 11.40 -9.53 11.16
N ASN A 122 11.31 -10.85 11.02
CA ASN A 122 10.60 -11.69 11.98
C ASN A 122 11.26 -11.66 13.36
N ASP A 123 12.59 -11.65 13.42
CA ASP A 123 13.33 -11.59 14.68
C ASP A 123 13.14 -10.23 15.39
N LEU A 124 13.14 -9.12 14.64
CA LEU A 124 12.77 -7.81 15.19
C LEU A 124 11.34 -7.78 15.75
N ILE A 125 10.39 -8.38 15.04
CA ILE A 125 8.99 -8.46 15.51
C ILE A 125 8.90 -9.28 16.82
N LYS A 126 9.67 -10.38 16.93
CA LYS A 126 9.73 -11.19 18.15
C LYS A 126 10.32 -10.39 19.32
N GLN A 127 11.43 -9.68 19.12
CA GLN A 127 12.06 -8.85 20.15
C GLN A 127 11.12 -7.75 20.65
N GLN A 128 10.44 -7.04 19.74
CA GLN A 128 9.47 -6.02 20.11
C GLN A 128 8.26 -6.57 20.88
N LYS A 129 7.85 -7.81 20.59
CA LYS A 129 6.77 -8.48 21.33
C LYS A 129 7.22 -8.94 22.72
N GLY A 130 8.47 -9.40 22.87
CA GLY A 130 9.05 -9.78 24.15
C GLY A 130 9.13 -8.59 25.10
N GLN A 131 9.76 -7.50 24.66
CA GLN A 131 9.90 -6.27 25.47
C GLN A 131 8.54 -5.70 25.94
N LYS A 132 7.49 -5.81 25.12
CA LYS A 132 6.13 -5.37 25.51
C LYS A 132 5.47 -6.25 26.58
N LYS A 133 5.88 -7.52 26.71
CA LYS A 133 5.38 -8.42 27.75
C LYS A 133 6.08 -8.16 29.08
N ASP A 134 7.37 -7.88 29.07
CA ASP A 134 8.16 -7.64 30.28
C ASP A 134 7.87 -6.25 30.91
N ALA A 135 7.38 -5.30 30.10
CA ALA A 135 7.02 -3.95 30.55
C ALA A 135 5.59 -3.82 31.11
N LYS A 136 4.82 -4.92 31.20
CA LYS A 136 3.43 -4.94 31.68
C LYS A 136 3.31 -5.77 32.94
#